data_AF-D6TKZ1-F1
#
_entry.id   AF-D6TKZ1-F1
#
_cell.length_a   1.000
_cell.length_b   1.000
_cell.length_c   1.000
_cell.angle_alpha   90.00
_cell.angle_beta   90.00
_cell.angle_gamma   90.00
#
_symmetry.space_group_name_H-M   'P 1'
#
loop_
_entity.id
_entity.type
_entity.pdbx_description
1 polymer ?
#
loop_
_entity_poly.entity_id
_entity_poly.type
_entity_poly.pdbx_seq_one_letter_code
_entity_poly.pdbx_strand_id
1 'polypeptide(L)'
;MEKSSLAEVWRLLSESVFEEMEAWRKEHPTATFQEIEDELDARLSGMRAQMLADLAQQSPKRDWSGQEAEKRPRCPQCGADLQARGKHERRLATQGGQEVKLSRRYGTCPQCGSGLFPPG
;
A
#
# COMPACT_ATOMS: atom_id res chain seq x y z
N MET A 1 19.86 -8.94 -14.30
CA MET A 1 18.48 -9.26 -13.88
C MET A 1 17.71 -7.95 -13.93
N GLU A 2 17.04 -7.72 -15.04
CA GLU A 2 16.32 -6.47 -15.32
C GLU A 2 15.16 -6.38 -14.32
N LYS A 3 15.09 -5.30 -13.54
CA LYS A 3 13.98 -5.11 -12.60
C LYS A 3 12.74 -4.82 -13.44
N SER A 4 11.81 -5.77 -13.50
CA SER A 4 10.53 -5.54 -14.18
C SER A 4 9.88 -4.29 -13.60
N SER A 5 9.36 -3.44 -14.48
CA SER A 5 8.64 -2.24 -14.09
C SER A 5 7.36 -2.62 -13.35
N LEU A 6 6.87 -1.73 -12.49
CA LEU A 6 5.61 -1.99 -11.77
C LEU A 6 4.41 -2.10 -12.72
N ALA A 7 4.46 -1.42 -13.87
CA ALA A 7 3.46 -1.58 -14.91
C ALA A 7 3.41 -3.01 -15.46
N GLU A 8 4.56 -3.66 -15.67
CA GLU A 8 4.62 -5.06 -16.10
C GLU A 8 4.13 -6.01 -15.01
N VAL A 9 4.51 -5.76 -13.75
CA VAL A 9 4.02 -6.55 -12.60
C VAL A 9 2.50 -6.47 -12.51
N TRP A 10 1.93 -5.27 -12.63
CA TRP A 10 0.48 -5.08 -12.55
C TRP A 10 -0.26 -5.66 -13.75
N ARG A 11 0.36 -5.66 -14.93
CA ARG A 11 -0.22 -6.33 -16.11
C ARG A 11 -0.34 -7.84 -15.86
N LEU A 12 0.75 -8.48 -15.41
CA LEU A 12 0.74 -9.91 -15.08
C LEU A 12 -0.25 -10.24 -13.96
N LEU A 13 -0.33 -9.39 -12.94
CA LEU A 13 -1.31 -9.53 -11.86
C LEU A 13 -2.76 -9.44 -12.38
N SER A 14 -3.03 -8.49 -13.28
CA SER A 14 -4.36 -8.35 -13.88
C SER A 14 -4.74 -9.53 -14.76
N GLU A 15 -3.78 -10.08 -15.51
CA GLU A 15 -3.98 -11.28 -16.33
C GLU A 15 -4.37 -12.46 -15.44
N SER A 16 -3.64 -12.71 -14.34
CA SER A 16 -3.98 -13.77 -13.37
C SER A 16 -5.40 -13.62 -12.81
N VAL A 17 -5.79 -12.40 -12.41
CA VAL A 17 -7.13 -12.13 -11.87
C VAL A 17 -8.23 -12.44 -12.87
N PHE A 18 -8.03 -12.09 -14.15
CA PHE A 18 -9.02 -12.35 -15.18
C PHE A 18 -9.09 -13.83 -15.55
N GLU A 19 -7.96 -14.53 -15.64
CA GLU A 19 -7.92 -15.98 -15.85
C GLU A 19 -8.65 -16.74 -14.73
N GLU A 20 -8.43 -16.34 -13.48
CA GLU A 20 -9.10 -16.90 -12.30
C GLU A 20 -10.61 -16.61 -12.30
N MET A 21 -11.02 -15.43 -12.77
CA MET A 21 -12.44 -15.08 -12.89
C MET A 21 -13.12 -15.89 -13.99
N GLU A 22 -12.47 -16.09 -15.14
CA GLU A 22 -12.97 -16.94 -16.21
C GLU A 22 -13.09 -18.40 -15.78
N ALA A 23 -12.10 -18.92 -15.05
CA ALA A 23 -12.13 -20.25 -14.48
C ALA A 23 -13.30 -20.41 -13.50
N TRP A 24 -13.45 -19.46 -12.57
CA TRP A 24 -14.56 -19.45 -11.62
C TRP A 24 -15.91 -19.41 -12.34
N ARG A 25 -16.08 -18.59 -13.38
CA ARG A 25 -17.36 -18.53 -14.11
C ARG A 25 -17.71 -19.85 -14.81
N LYS A 26 -16.72 -20.63 -15.26
CA LYS A 26 -16.94 -21.97 -15.83
C LYS A 26 -17.40 -22.97 -14.77
N GLU A 27 -16.87 -22.87 -13.56
CA GLU A 27 -17.26 -23.70 -12.41
C GLU A 27 -18.62 -23.30 -11.82
N HIS A 28 -19.02 -22.04 -12.01
CA HIS A 28 -20.25 -21.46 -11.48
C HIS A 28 -21.21 -20.98 -12.59
N PRO A 29 -21.69 -21.86 -13.50
CA PRO A 29 -22.47 -21.44 -14.68
C PRO A 29 -23.84 -20.84 -14.33
N THR A 30 -24.40 -21.20 -13.17
CA THR A 30 -25.70 -20.72 -12.68
C THR A 30 -25.57 -19.65 -11.61
N ALA A 31 -24.36 -19.13 -11.35
CA ALA A 31 -24.19 -18.02 -10.40
C ALA A 31 -25.09 -16.85 -10.78
N THR A 32 -25.74 -16.31 -9.75
CA THR A 32 -26.53 -15.09 -9.80
C THR A 32 -25.63 -13.89 -10.03
N PHE A 33 -26.23 -12.76 -10.41
CA PHE A 33 -25.48 -11.52 -10.58
C PHE A 33 -24.76 -11.09 -9.30
N GLN A 34 -25.41 -11.21 -8.13
CA GLN A 34 -24.81 -10.88 -6.84
C GLN A 34 -23.57 -11.74 -6.56
N GLU A 35 -23.63 -13.05 -6.82
CA GLU A 35 -22.47 -13.94 -6.62
C GLU A 35 -21.31 -13.60 -7.57
N ILE A 36 -21.63 -13.16 -8.79
CA ILE A 36 -20.63 -12.69 -9.76
C ILE A 36 -19.98 -11.39 -9.27
N GLU A 37 -20.77 -10.45 -8.76
CA GLU A 37 -20.27 -9.19 -8.18
C GLU A 37 -19.37 -9.46 -6.97
N ASP A 38 -19.82 -10.29 -6.03
CA ASP A 38 -19.07 -10.61 -4.82
C ASP A 38 -17.71 -11.24 -5.14
N GLU A 39 -17.66 -12.17 -6.09
CA GLU A 39 -16.41 -12.83 -6.49
C GLU A 39 -15.47 -11.89 -7.24
N LEU A 40 -16.02 -11.07 -8.14
CA LEU A 40 -15.26 -10.06 -8.86
C LEU A 40 -14.64 -9.05 -7.90
N ASP A 41 -15.43 -8.52 -6.95
CA ASP A 41 -14.97 -7.57 -5.94
C ASP A 41 -13.91 -8.19 -5.04
N ALA A 42 -14.07 -9.45 -4.62
CA ALA A 42 -13.08 -10.15 -3.82
C ALA A 42 -11.72 -10.18 -4.54
N ARG A 43 -11.68 -10.51 -5.83
CA ARG A 43 -10.45 -10.58 -6.63
C ARG A 43 -9.84 -9.20 -6.87
N LEU A 44 -10.65 -8.24 -7.30
CA LEU A 44 -10.21 -6.88 -7.56
C LEU A 44 -9.71 -6.19 -6.29
N SER A 45 -10.29 -6.50 -5.13
CA SER A 45 -9.83 -5.96 -3.85
C SER A 45 -8.38 -6.37 -3.54
N GLY A 46 -8.01 -7.63 -3.82
CA GLY A 46 -6.65 -8.15 -3.64
C GLY A 46 -5.66 -7.47 -4.59
N MET A 47 -6.00 -7.38 -5.88
CA MET A 47 -5.19 -6.67 -6.86
C MET A 47 -4.97 -5.20 -6.47
N ARG A 48 -6.05 -4.51 -6.09
CA ARG A 48 -6.02 -3.11 -5.63
C ARG A 48 -5.11 -2.95 -4.41
N ALA A 49 -5.16 -3.87 -3.45
CA ALA A 49 -4.32 -3.83 -2.26
C ALA A 49 -2.83 -3.89 -2.62
N GLN A 50 -2.45 -4.78 -3.55
CA GLN A 50 -1.07 -4.89 -4.02
C GLN A 50 -0.61 -3.60 -4.72
N MET A 51 -1.42 -3.07 -5.65
CA MET A 51 -1.10 -1.81 -6.35
C MET A 51 -0.93 -0.64 -5.38
N LEU A 52 -1.83 -0.54 -4.38
CA LEU A 52 -1.73 0.48 -3.33
C LEU A 52 -0.43 0.33 -2.53
N ALA A 53 -0.04 -0.88 -2.17
CA ALA A 53 1.21 -1.13 -1.47
C ALA A 53 2.43 -0.70 -2.30
N ASP A 54 2.46 -1.04 -3.59
CA ASP A 54 3.55 -0.69 -4.50
C ASP A 54 3.67 0.83 -4.71
N LEU A 55 2.54 1.53 -4.91
CA LEU A 55 2.49 2.99 -5.02
C LEU A 55 2.94 3.65 -3.71
N ALA A 56 2.42 3.18 -2.59
CA ALA A 56 2.79 3.67 -1.26
C ALA A 56 4.27 3.47 -0.94
N GLN A 57 4.91 2.44 -1.50
CA GLN A 57 6.34 2.16 -1.29
C GLN A 57 7.28 2.95 -2.20
N GLN A 58 6.81 3.42 -3.35
CA GLN A 58 7.56 4.35 -4.22
C GLN A 58 7.62 5.77 -3.68
N SER A 59 6.79 6.10 -2.69
CA SER A 59 6.73 7.45 -2.12
C SER A 59 8.12 7.87 -1.58
N PRO A 60 8.68 8.99 -2.05
CA PRO A 60 9.93 9.54 -1.50
C PRO A 60 9.78 9.94 -0.02
N LYS A 61 8.53 10.04 0.47
CA LYS A 61 8.21 10.23 1.89
C LYS A 61 8.37 8.96 2.72
N ARG A 62 8.70 7.81 2.13
CA ARG A 62 8.95 6.55 2.86
C ARG A 62 10.22 6.61 3.71
N ASP A 63 11.23 7.34 3.23
CA ASP A 63 12.54 7.40 3.86
C ASP A 63 13.16 8.79 3.67
N TRP A 64 13.27 9.55 4.77
CA TRP A 64 13.95 10.85 4.80
C TRP A 64 15.27 10.82 5.55
N SER A 65 15.85 9.63 5.79
CA SER A 65 17.21 9.57 6.34
C SER A 65 18.17 10.26 5.37
N GLY A 66 18.93 11.23 5.87
CA GLY A 66 19.87 12.00 5.05
C GLY A 66 19.25 13.18 4.30
N GLN A 67 17.95 13.44 4.41
CA GLN A 67 17.37 14.69 3.91
C GLN A 67 17.76 15.87 4.81
N GLU A 68 17.96 17.04 4.18
CA GLU A 68 18.15 18.33 4.85
C GLU A 68 17.00 18.60 5.82
N ALA A 69 17.28 19.30 6.93
CA ALA A 69 16.30 19.54 8.00
C ALA A 69 14.98 20.12 7.46
N GLU A 70 15.06 21.05 6.50
CA GLU A 70 13.88 21.69 5.88
C GLU A 70 12.97 20.74 5.09
N LYS A 71 13.50 19.61 4.60
CA LYS A 71 12.74 18.61 3.84
C LYS A 71 12.18 17.50 4.75
N ARG A 72 12.55 17.50 6.04
CA ARG A 72 12.05 16.51 7.00
C ARG A 72 10.60 16.84 7.37
N PRO A 73 9.77 15.81 7.63
CA PRO A 73 8.44 16.03 8.15
C PRO A 73 8.51 16.73 9.51
N ARG A 74 7.65 17.74 9.69
CA ARG A 74 7.49 18.45 10.96
C ARG A 74 6.48 17.76 11.87
N CYS A 75 6.65 17.92 13.17
CA CYS A 75 5.72 17.41 14.16
C CYS A 75 4.36 18.12 14.01
N PRO A 76 3.24 17.38 13.87
CA PRO A 76 1.92 18.00 13.75
C PRO A 76 1.43 18.67 15.04
N GLN A 77 2.05 18.39 16.20
CA GLN A 77 1.65 18.97 17.48
C GLN A 77 2.42 20.24 17.85
N CYS A 78 3.74 20.27 17.63
CA CYS A 78 4.58 21.40 18.05
C CYS A 78 5.39 22.04 16.92
N GLY A 79 5.32 21.52 15.69
CA GLY A 79 6.00 22.07 14.52
C GLY A 79 7.51 21.80 14.43
N ALA A 80 8.12 21.19 15.45
CA ALA A 80 9.55 20.89 15.45
C ALA A 80 9.92 19.79 14.44
N ASP A 81 11.17 19.82 13.96
CA ASP A 81 11.69 18.82 13.04
C ASP A 81 11.74 17.43 13.70
N LEU A 82 11.23 16.43 12.98
CA LEU A 82 11.23 15.06 13.48
C LEU A 82 12.59 14.40 13.28
N GLN A 83 13.01 13.62 14.29
CA GLN A 83 14.16 12.75 14.19
C GLN A 83 13.74 11.40 13.62
N ALA A 84 14.44 10.93 12.59
CA ALA A 84 14.18 9.64 11.99
C ALA A 84 14.54 8.50 12.96
N ARG A 85 13.59 7.59 13.19
CA ARG A 85 13.77 6.35 13.96
C ARG A 85 13.43 5.14 13.10
N GLY A 86 14.42 4.26 12.93
CA GLY A 86 14.26 2.88 12.44
C GLY A 86 13.50 2.74 11.13
N LYS A 87 13.09 1.51 10.81
CA LYS A 87 12.00 1.25 9.87
C LYS A 87 10.96 0.46 10.65
N HIS A 88 9.70 0.83 10.52
CA HIS A 88 8.60 0.18 11.20
C HIS A 88 7.56 -0.27 10.17
N GLU A 89 7.02 -1.45 10.41
CA GLU A 89 5.92 -2.00 9.62
C GLU A 89 4.59 -1.56 10.22
N ARG A 90 3.65 -1.18 9.35
CA ARG A 90 2.27 -0.93 9.73
C ARG A 90 1.33 -1.68 8.79
N ARG A 91 0.30 -2.27 9.39
CA ARG A 91 -0.85 -2.85 8.70
C ARG A 91 -1.93 -1.80 8.54
N LEU A 92 -2.44 -1.64 7.32
CA LEU A 92 -3.52 -0.71 7.00
C LEU A 92 -4.64 -1.45 6.28
N ALA A 93 -5.87 -1.21 6.71
CA ALA A 93 -7.05 -1.68 5.98
C ALA A 93 -7.25 -0.81 4.74
N THR A 94 -7.52 -1.46 3.61
CA THR A 94 -7.95 -0.81 2.38
C THR A 94 -9.48 -0.69 2.36
N GLN A 95 -10.00 0.17 1.50
CA GLN A 95 -11.45 0.31 1.31
C GLN A 95 -12.12 -0.98 0.82
N GLY A 96 -11.36 -1.88 0.18
CA GLY A 96 -11.85 -3.20 -0.27
C GLY A 96 -11.74 -4.30 0.78
N GLY A 97 -11.59 -3.96 2.06
CA GLY A 97 -11.50 -4.93 3.16
C GLY A 97 -10.16 -5.68 3.25
N GLN A 98 -9.28 -5.55 2.26
CA GLN A 98 -7.94 -6.15 2.28
C GLN A 98 -6.99 -5.39 3.20
N GLU A 99 -5.99 -6.09 3.73
CA GLU A 99 -4.92 -5.51 4.53
C GLU A 99 -3.63 -5.35 3.71
N VAL A 100 -2.99 -4.19 3.79
CA VAL A 100 -1.66 -3.96 3.22
C VAL A 100 -0.63 -3.74 4.32
N LYS A 101 0.57 -4.29 4.11
CA LYS A 101 1.74 -4.07 4.97
C LYS A 101 2.65 -3.03 4.35
N LEU A 102 2.88 -1.93 5.05
CA LEU A 102 3.80 -0.88 4.62
C LEU A 102 4.98 -0.79 5.60
N SER A 103 6.20 -0.86 5.07
CA SER A 103 7.43 -0.62 5.83
C SER A 103 7.96 0.78 5.55
N ARG A 104 7.97 1.65 6.56
CA ARG A 104 8.39 3.06 6.44
C ARG A 104 9.27 3.50 7.60
N ARG A 105 10.06 4.55 7.39
CA ARG A 105 10.84 5.18 8.47
C ARG A 105 9.90 5.98 9.36
N TYR A 106 10.01 5.81 10.68
CA TYR A 106 9.20 6.56 11.63
C TYR A 106 9.92 7.86 12.01
N GLY A 107 9.17 8.88 12.40
CA GLY A 107 9.72 10.09 13.00
C GLY A 107 9.30 10.18 14.46
N THR A 108 10.19 10.64 15.33
CA THR A 108 9.84 11.03 16.70
C THR A 108 10.22 12.48 16.93
N CYS A 109 9.32 13.24 17.54
CA CYS A 109 9.61 14.61 17.92
C CYS A 109 10.48 14.64 19.18
N PRO A 110 11.65 15.30 19.18
CA PRO A 110 12.47 15.41 20.38
C PRO A 110 11.88 16.36 21.43
N GLN A 111 10.98 17.27 21.05
CA GLN A 111 10.36 18.24 21.97
C GLN A 111 9.15 17.68 22.73
N CYS A 112 8.22 17.03 22.03
CA CYS A 112 6.98 16.55 22.63
C CYS A 112 6.87 15.02 22.71
N GLY A 113 7.83 14.28 22.15
CA GLY A 113 7.83 12.81 22.15
C GLY A 113 6.89 12.15 21.14
N SER A 114 6.04 12.92 20.45
CA SER A 114 5.05 12.37 19.52
C SER A 114 5.69 11.69 18.32
N GLY A 115 5.17 10.50 17.99
CA GLY A 115 5.54 9.72 16.82
C GLY A 115 4.72 10.11 15.59
N LEU A 116 5.37 10.19 14.43
CA LEU A 116 4.71 10.34 13.14
C LEU A 116 5.03 9.14 12.26
N PHE A 117 3.98 8.43 11.85
CA PHE A 117 4.05 7.59 10.66
C PHE A 117 3.81 8.49 9.43
N PRO A 118 4.75 8.53 8.47
CA PRO A 118 4.71 9.50 7.39
C PRO A 118 3.49 9.33 6.50
N PRO A 119 2.77 10.43 6.17
CA PRO A 119 1.61 10.39 5.30
C PRO A 119 2.03 10.20 3.84
N GLY A 120 1.34 9.29 3.15
CA GLY A 120 1.52 8.98 1.73
C GLY A 120 1.42 7.49 1.47
#